data_AF-A0A3D0H432-F1
#
_entry.id   AF-A0A3D0H432-F1
#
_cell.length_a   1.000
_cell.length_b   1.000
_cell.length_c   1.000
_cell.angle_alpha   90.00
_cell.angle_beta   90.00
_cell.angle_gamma   90.00
#
_symmetry.space_group_name_H-M   'P 1'
#
loop_
_entity.id
_entity.type
_entity.pdbx_description
1 polymer ?
#
loop_
_entity_poly.entity_id
_entity_poly.type
_entity_poly.pdbx_seq_one_letter_code
_entity_poly.pdbx_strand_id
1 'polypeptide(L)'
;MAEVNTIVRGIIIFTRFPEPGLTKTRLISALGAEGACRLHRDLTEQIIARVQRVRKSLPLGVEIHYSGGSREQMAGWLGQDWDYVVQSDSDLGTRMEQAFQR
;
A
#
# COMPACT_ATOMS: atom_id res chain seq x y z
N MET A 1 -7.02 30.71 -22.62
CA MET A 1 -7.34 30.03 -21.34
C MET A 1 -6.21 29.05 -21.09
N ALA A 2 -5.30 29.36 -20.17
CA ALA A 2 -4.20 28.46 -19.84
C ALA A 2 -4.76 27.23 -19.11
N GLU A 3 -4.44 26.03 -19.60
CA GLU A 3 -4.61 24.80 -18.84
C GLU A 3 -3.89 24.97 -17.51
N VAL A 4 -4.66 24.94 -16.41
CA VAL A 4 -4.09 24.84 -15.08
C VAL A 4 -3.43 23.46 -15.03
N ASN A 5 -2.11 23.42 -15.21
CA ASN A 5 -1.28 22.24 -14.98
C ASN A 5 -1.43 21.87 -13.50
N THR A 6 -2.45 21.06 -13.20
CA THR A 6 -2.79 20.69 -11.85
C THR A 6 -1.79 19.65 -11.43
N ILE A 7 -0.80 20.03 -10.61
CA ILE A 7 0.08 19.07 -9.96
C ILE A 7 -0.82 18.17 -9.10
N VAL A 8 -1.06 16.94 -9.58
CA VAL A 8 -1.78 15.93 -8.82
C VAL A 8 -0.89 15.53 -7.67
N ARG A 9 -1.30 15.87 -6.45
CA ARG A 9 -0.61 15.42 -5.24
C ARG A 9 -0.81 13.90 -5.12
N GLY A 10 0.27 13.16 -4.86
CA GLY A 10 0.27 11.70 -4.80
C GLY A 10 0.52 11.15 -3.40
N ILE A 11 -0.09 10.02 -3.07
CA ILE A 11 0.30 9.18 -1.92
C ILE A 11 0.74 7.83 -2.46
N ILE A 12 1.96 7.42 -2.11
CA ILE A 12 2.52 6.10 -2.43
C ILE A 12 2.52 5.26 -1.16
N ILE A 13 1.86 4.10 -1.20
CA ILE A 13 1.73 3.19 -0.05
C ILE A 13 2.47 1.91 -0.35
N PHE A 14 3.54 1.66 0.38
CA PHE A 14 4.25 0.38 0.34
C PHE A 14 3.65 -0.59 1.33
N THR A 15 3.23 -1.77 0.87
CA THR A 15 2.71 -2.84 1.73
C THR A 15 3.10 -4.22 1.24
N ARG A 16 2.80 -5.24 2.05
CA ARG A 16 2.95 -6.66 1.71
C ARG A 16 1.60 -7.34 1.86
N PHE A 17 1.29 -8.32 1.04
CA PHE A 17 0.10 -9.13 1.22
C PHE A 17 0.13 -9.86 2.59
N PRO A 18 -0.95 -9.82 3.39
CA PRO A 18 -1.01 -10.42 4.72
C PRO A 18 -1.04 -11.93 4.61
N GLU A 19 0.10 -12.54 4.89
CA GLU A 19 0.26 -13.99 5.00
C GLU A 19 0.91 -14.33 6.36
N PRO A 20 0.37 -15.31 7.11
CA PRO A 20 0.95 -15.77 8.37
C PRO A 20 2.42 -16.15 8.20
N GLY A 21 3.28 -15.67 9.10
CA GLY A 21 4.72 -15.97 9.06
C GLY A 21 5.53 -15.08 8.11
N LEU A 22 4.90 -14.34 7.20
CA LEU A 22 5.60 -13.48 6.21
C LEU A 22 5.49 -11.99 6.49
N THR A 23 4.61 -11.59 7.41
CA THR A 23 4.38 -10.20 7.79
C THR A 23 4.63 -9.98 9.28
N LYS A 24 5.17 -8.80 9.62
CA LYS A 24 5.49 -8.38 11.00
C LYS A 24 6.22 -9.47 11.80
N THR A 25 7.19 -10.14 11.18
CA THR A 25 7.84 -11.35 11.72
C THR A 25 8.46 -11.17 13.10
N ARG A 26 8.96 -9.97 13.41
CA ARG A 26 9.46 -9.60 14.74
C ARG A 26 8.40 -9.62 15.85
N LEU A 27 7.12 -9.60 15.50
CA LEU A 27 5.99 -9.67 16.45
C LEU A 27 5.43 -11.09 16.61
N ILE A 28 5.93 -12.07 15.84
CA ILE A 28 5.46 -13.45 15.92
C ILE A 28 5.72 -14.06 17.30
N SER A 29 6.83 -13.71 17.95
CA SER A 29 7.14 -14.20 19.31
C SER A 29 6.11 -13.77 20.36
N ALA A 30 5.43 -12.65 20.14
CA ALA A 30 4.43 -12.11 21.06
C ALA A 30 2.98 -12.43 20.65
N LEU A 31 2.71 -12.51 19.34
CA LEU A 31 1.34 -12.58 18.80
C LEU A 31 1.03 -13.88 18.04
N GLY A 32 2.03 -14.74 17.83
CA GLY A 32 1.96 -15.84 16.88
C GLY A 32 1.92 -15.36 15.41
N ALA A 33 2.11 -16.30 14.47
CA ALA A 33 2.11 -16.00 13.03
C ALA A 33 0.78 -15.40 12.56
N GLU A 34 -0.33 -15.96 13.05
CA GLU A 34 -1.70 -15.50 12.76
C GLU A 34 -2.00 -14.12 13.36
N GLY A 35 -1.59 -13.87 14.61
CA GLY A 35 -1.81 -12.57 15.25
C GLY A 35 -0.97 -11.47 14.59
N ALA A 36 0.27 -11.76 14.20
CA ALA A 36 1.10 -10.83 13.46
C ALA A 36 0.52 -10.49 12.07
N CYS A 37 -0.04 -11.48 11.37
CA CYS A 37 -0.72 -11.31 10.10
C CYS A 37 -1.98 -10.44 10.22
N ARG A 38 -2.86 -10.75 11.20
CA ARG A 38 -4.05 -9.92 11.48
C ARG A 38 -3.69 -8.48 11.81
N LEU A 39 -2.70 -8.27 12.68
CA LEU A 39 -2.24 -6.92 13.01
C LEU A 39 -1.74 -6.16 11.76
N HIS A 40 -0.97 -6.81 10.88
CA HIS A 40 -0.53 -6.20 9.62
C HIS A 40 -1.71 -5.81 8.73
N ARG A 41 -2.70 -6.70 8.63
CA ARG A 41 -3.94 -6.47 7.89
C ARG A 41 -4.68 -5.24 8.43
N ASP A 42 -4.98 -5.23 9.72
CA ASP A 42 -5.75 -4.17 10.38
C ASP A 42 -5.07 -2.80 10.27
N LEU A 43 -3.74 -2.74 10.40
CA LEU A 43 -2.99 -1.49 10.26
C LEU A 43 -3.04 -0.97 8.83
N THR A 44 -2.92 -1.85 7.84
CA THR A 44 -2.98 -1.46 6.43
C THR A 44 -4.38 -0.96 6.07
N GLU A 45 -5.42 -1.66 6.50
CA GLU A 45 -6.82 -1.25 6.28
C GLU A 45 -7.13 0.12 6.91
N GLN A 46 -6.61 0.40 8.11
CA GLN A 46 -6.75 1.71 8.74
C GLN A 46 -6.09 2.83 7.92
N ILE A 47 -4.91 2.59 7.35
CA ILE A 47 -4.22 3.53 6.46
C ILE A 47 -5.07 3.79 5.22
N ILE A 48 -5.57 2.73 4.55
CA ILE A 48 -6.41 2.85 3.37
C ILE A 48 -7.70 3.64 3.68
N ALA A 49 -8.39 3.32 4.77
CA ALA A 49 -9.58 4.04 5.20
C ALA A 49 -9.32 5.53 5.50
N ARG A 50 -8.12 5.87 6.00
CA ARG A 50 -7.71 7.27 6.22
C ARG A 50 -7.45 7.97 4.88
N VAL A 51 -6.74 7.32 3.96
CA VAL A 51 -6.43 7.86 2.64
C VAL A 51 -7.69 8.09 1.81
N GLN A 52 -8.64 7.15 1.82
CA GLN A 52 -9.96 7.33 1.18
C GLN A 52 -10.70 8.58 1.69
N ARG A 53 -10.66 8.83 3.01
CA ARG A 53 -11.28 10.04 3.58
C ARG A 53 -10.63 11.33 3.10
N VAL A 54 -9.30 11.35 2.98
CA VAL A 54 -8.58 12.52 2.46
C VAL A 54 -8.89 12.75 0.97
N ARG A 55 -8.96 11.68 0.17
CA ARG A 55 -9.32 11.75 -1.27
C ARG A 55 -10.68 12.40 -1.52
N LYS A 56 -11.63 12.28 -0.58
CA LYS A 56 -12.95 12.95 -0.69
C LYS A 56 -12.87 14.47 -0.60
N SER A 57 -11.80 15.01 -0.01
CA SER A 57 -11.64 16.45 0.22
C SER A 57 -10.54 17.09 -0.64
N LEU A 58 -9.67 16.28 -1.25
CA LEU A 58 -8.56 16.73 -2.07
C LEU A 58 -8.33 15.73 -3.21
N PRO A 59 -8.24 16.18 -4.48
CA PRO A 59 -7.86 15.29 -5.58
C PRO A 59 -6.44 14.77 -5.34
N LEU A 60 -6.34 13.48 -5.03
CA LEU A 60 -5.09 12.76 -4.81
C LEU A 60 -5.01 11.52 -5.71
N GLY A 61 -3.86 11.38 -6.38
CA GLY A 61 -3.43 10.10 -6.93
C GLY A 61 -2.97 9.19 -5.80
N VAL A 62 -3.33 7.92 -5.84
CA VAL A 62 -2.90 6.95 -4.82
C VAL A 62 -2.46 5.66 -5.49
N GLU A 63 -1.22 5.27 -5.17
CA GLU A 63 -0.60 4.04 -5.64
C GLU A 63 -0.32 3.11 -4.47
N ILE A 64 -0.66 1.83 -4.64
CA ILE A 64 -0.37 0.77 -3.69
C ILE A 64 0.73 -0.10 -4.30
N HIS A 65 1.94 0.11 -3.81
CA HIS A 65 3.12 -0.66 -4.15
C HIS A 65 3.15 -1.89 -3.26
N TYR A 66 3.02 -3.09 -3.80
CA TYR A 66 2.85 -4.32 -3.02
C TYR A 66 3.89 -5.40 -3.31
N SER A 67 4.15 -6.25 -2.32
CA SER A 67 4.94 -7.47 -2.46
C SER A 67 4.15 -8.66 -1.92
N GLY A 68 4.35 -9.84 -2.52
CA GLY A 68 3.57 -11.04 -2.22
C GLY A 68 2.12 -10.95 -2.71
N GLY A 69 1.48 -12.10 -2.87
CA GLY A 69 0.13 -12.20 -3.41
C GLY A 69 -0.01 -11.71 -4.86
N SER A 70 -1.23 -11.73 -5.39
CA SER A 70 -1.60 -11.24 -6.71
C SER A 70 -2.32 -9.90 -6.66
N ARG A 71 -2.43 -9.21 -7.80
CA ARG A 71 -3.22 -7.98 -7.93
C ARG A 71 -4.67 -8.20 -7.50
N GLU A 72 -5.25 -9.35 -7.85
CA GLU A 72 -6.62 -9.72 -7.52
C GLU A 72 -6.80 -9.92 -6.02
N GLN A 73 -5.83 -10.54 -5.35
CA GLN A 73 -5.84 -10.70 -3.89
C GLN A 73 -5.73 -9.35 -3.19
N MET A 74 -4.85 -8.47 -3.68
CA MET A 74 -4.71 -7.11 -3.17
C MET A 74 -5.98 -6.30 -3.36
N ALA A 75 -6.57 -6.34 -4.56
CA ALA A 75 -7.78 -5.59 -4.88
C ALA A 75 -9.04 -6.16 -4.19
N GLY A 76 -9.10 -7.48 -3.97
CA GLY A 76 -10.11 -8.12 -3.16
C GLY A 76 -10.02 -7.76 -1.67
N TRP A 77 -8.83 -7.36 -1.20
CA TRP A 77 -8.60 -6.93 0.17
C TRP A 77 -8.77 -5.42 0.37
N LEU A 78 -8.06 -4.60 -0.40
CA LEU A 78 -7.98 -3.14 -0.18
C LEU A 78 -8.96 -2.35 -1.06
N GLY A 79 -9.66 -3.00 -2.00
CA GLY A 79 -10.62 -2.40 -2.93
C GLY A 79 -10.08 -2.26 -4.35
N GLN A 80 -10.96 -2.01 -5.32
CA GLN A 80 -10.59 -1.95 -6.75
C GLN A 80 -10.12 -0.56 -7.21
N ASP A 81 -10.36 0.49 -6.41
CA ASP A 81 -10.23 1.90 -6.81
C ASP A 81 -8.81 2.49 -6.61
N TRP A 82 -7.78 1.65 -6.77
CA TRP A 82 -6.37 1.98 -6.54
C TRP A 82 -5.51 1.56 -7.73
N ASP A 83 -4.43 2.31 -8.00
CA ASP A 83 -3.36 1.81 -8.87
C ASP A 83 -2.48 0.85 -8.06
N TYR A 84 -2.29 -0.36 -8.58
CA TYR A 84 -1.56 -1.43 -7.92
C TYR A 84 -0.27 -1.70 -8.67
N VAL A 85 0.86 -1.55 -7.99
CA VAL A 85 2.19 -1.67 -8.56
C VAL A 85 2.96 -2.77 -7.82
N VAL A 86 3.53 -3.73 -8.56
CA VAL A 86 4.37 -4.77 -7.96
C VAL A 86 5.72 -4.15 -7.57
N GLN A 87 6.15 -4.37 -6.34
CA GLN A 87 7.48 -3.97 -5.87
C GLN A 87 8.56 -4.85 -6.51
N SER A 88 9.68 -4.24 -6.90
CA SER A 88 10.88 -4.98 -7.30
C SER A 88 11.55 -5.66 -6.10
N ASP A 89 12.36 -6.69 -6.34
CA ASP A 89 13.13 -7.39 -5.30
C ASP A 89 14.36 -6.59 -4.79
N SER A 90 14.41 -5.29 -5.10
CA SER A 90 15.46 -4.37 -4.64
C SER A 90 15.28 -3.94 -3.18
N ASP A 91 16.25 -3.19 -2.65
CA ASP A 91 16.14 -2.54 -1.35
C ASP A 91 15.08 -1.43 -1.34
N LEU A 92 14.73 -0.96 -0.14
CA LEU A 92 13.69 0.07 0.03
C LEU A 92 14.05 1.39 -0.67
N GLY A 93 15.32 1.78 -0.70
CA GLY A 93 15.74 3.04 -1.33
C GLY A 93 15.50 3.01 -2.84
N THR A 94 15.91 1.93 -3.48
CA THR A 94 15.69 1.68 -4.91
C THR A 94 14.20 1.63 -5.25
N ARG A 95 13.38 0.98 -4.41
CA ARG A 95 11.92 0.96 -4.59
C ARG A 95 11.30 2.34 -4.51
N MET A 96 11.75 3.17 -3.57
CA MET A 96 11.26 4.54 -3.43
C MET A 96 11.62 5.40 -4.64
N GLU A 97 12.87 5.31 -5.11
CA GLU A 97 13.31 6.01 -6.32
C GLU A 97 12.45 5.62 -7.53
N GLN A 98 12.25 4.32 -7.75
CA GLN A 98 11.41 3.81 -8.83
C GLN A 98 9.98 4.34 -8.75
N ALA A 99 9.41 4.45 -7.55
CA ALA A 99 8.05 4.93 -7.36
C ALA A 99 7.92 6.45 -7.61
N PHE A 100 8.97 7.25 -7.35
CA PHE A 100 8.97 8.69 -7.66
C PHE A 100 9.23 9.00 -9.15
N GLN A 101 9.78 8.05 -9.90
CA GLN A 101 10.05 8.19 -11.34
C GLN A 101 8.88 7.77 -12.24
N ARG A 102 7.80 7.26 -11.63
CA ARG A 102 6.59 6.82 -12.33
C ARG A 102 5.63 8.00 -12.53
#